data_AF-A0A7S1GF29-F1
#
_entry.id   AF-A0A7S1GF29-F1
#
_cell.length_a   1.000
_cell.length_b   1.000
_cell.length_c   1.000
_cell.angle_alpha   90.00
_cell.angle_beta   90.00
_cell.angle_gamma   90.00
#
_symmetry.space_group_name_H-M   'P 1'
#
loop_
_entity.id
_entity.type
_entity.pdbx_description
1 polymer ?
#
loop_
_entity_poly.entity_id
_entity_poly.type
_entity_poly.pdbx_seq_one_letter_code
_entity_poly.pdbx_strand_id
1 'polypeptide(L)'
;GAAMIGPLLEKTKAYRPILKVGILFCCAGVTFFLAMQRPDNFGLVCAAFAVLGFFMMPMLPTVLENCAEATYPMPEESPASLLLISGQVFGVAFVFSLDRLIPLDGTCTTIFTPSAIFILVAMVVASIAVSQFHSTYKRLEVERAHRQHSVQHA
;
A
#
# COMPACT_ATOMS: atom_id res chain seq x y z
N GLY A 1 5.23 -6.69 12.58
CA GLY A 1 4.23 -6.77 11.51
C GLY A 1 4.37 -8.07 10.76
N ALA A 2 5.48 -8.22 10.02
CA ALA A 2 5.76 -9.36 9.16
C ALA A 2 5.61 -10.74 9.84
N ALA A 3 6.10 -10.93 11.06
CA ALA A 3 6.00 -12.20 11.79
C ALA A 3 4.57 -12.61 12.18
N MET A 4 3.64 -11.65 12.34
CA MET A 4 2.24 -11.94 12.69
C MET A 4 1.33 -12.00 11.46
N ILE A 5 1.62 -11.18 10.45
CA ILE A 5 0.81 -11.11 9.24
C ILE A 5 1.19 -12.22 8.25
N GLY A 6 2.43 -12.73 8.28
CA GLY A 6 2.87 -13.87 7.46
C GLY A 6 1.99 -15.12 7.61
N PRO A 7 1.77 -15.65 8.83
CA PRO A 7 0.90 -16.81 9.05
C PRO A 7 -0.57 -16.56 8.68
N LEU A 8 -1.03 -15.31 8.81
CA LEU A 8 -2.40 -14.91 8.47
C LEU A 8 -2.60 -14.81 6.94
N LEU A 9 -1.57 -14.37 6.21
CA LEU A 9 -1.54 -14.33 4.74
C LEU A 9 -1.61 -15.74 4.14
N GLU A 10 -0.81 -16.64 4.71
CA GLU A 10 -0.73 -18.06 4.31
C GLU A 10 -2.08 -18.76 4.46
N LYS A 11 -2.87 -18.37 5.47
CA LYS A 11 -4.19 -18.94 5.76
C LYS A 11 -5.32 -18.36 4.90
N THR A 12 -5.24 -17.09 4.49
CA THR A 12 -6.39 -16.42 3.85
C THR A 12 -6.35 -16.41 2.33
N LYS A 13 -5.18 -16.52 1.67
CA LYS A 13 -5.02 -16.37 0.20
C LYS A 13 -5.82 -15.17 -0.37
N ALA A 14 -6.01 -14.13 0.45
CA ALA A 14 -6.91 -13.02 0.17
C ALA A 14 -6.11 -11.73 0.05
N TYR A 15 -5.29 -11.66 -1.00
CA TYR A 15 -4.39 -10.53 -1.26
C TYR A 15 -5.16 -9.20 -1.47
N ARG A 16 -6.34 -9.25 -2.09
CA ARG A 16 -7.21 -8.08 -2.33
C ARG A 16 -7.69 -7.37 -1.05
N PRO A 17 -8.33 -8.04 -0.07
CA PRO A 17 -8.79 -7.37 1.13
C PRO A 17 -7.64 -6.84 1.99
N ILE A 18 -6.49 -7.52 2.03
CA ILE A 18 -5.33 -7.04 2.79
C ILE A 18 -4.77 -5.73 2.21
N LEU A 19 -4.65 -5.64 0.88
CA LEU A 19 -4.25 -4.40 0.21
C LEU A 19 -5.25 -3.26 0.46
N LYS A 20 -6.56 -3.55 0.36
CA LYS A 20 -7.61 -2.55 0.64
C LYS A 20 -7.59 -2.08 2.10
N VAL A 21 -7.49 -3.00 3.05
CA VAL A 21 -7.46 -2.68 4.49
C VAL A 21 -6.22 -1.89 4.84
N GLY A 22 -5.04 -2.27 4.31
CA GLY A 22 -3.83 -1.54 4.65
C GLY A 22 -3.75 -0.16 4.00
N ILE A 23 -4.37 0.08 2.84
CA ILE A 23 -4.53 1.44 2.30
C ILE A 23 -5.48 2.27 3.13
N LEU A 24 -6.62 1.70 3.55
CA LEU A 24 -7.55 2.38 4.46
C LEU A 24 -6.84 2.75 5.77
N PHE A 25 -6.00 1.85 6.29
CA PHE A 25 -5.19 2.09 7.47
C PHE A 25 -4.13 3.18 7.24
N CYS A 26 -3.50 3.21 6.07
CA CYS A 26 -2.55 4.25 5.69
C CYS A 26 -3.25 5.63 5.60
N CYS A 27 -4.44 5.69 4.98
CA CYS A 27 -5.25 6.90 4.93
C CYS A 27 -5.65 7.38 6.34
N ALA A 28 -6.07 6.46 7.21
CA ALA A 28 -6.37 6.78 8.60
C ALA A 28 -5.13 7.29 9.35
N GLY A 29 -3.98 6.64 9.17
CA GLY A 29 -2.71 7.01 9.80
C GLY A 29 -2.19 8.37 9.35
N VAL A 30 -2.29 8.70 8.05
CA VAL A 30 -1.90 10.02 7.51
C VAL A 30 -2.87 11.11 7.97
N THR A 31 -4.18 10.84 7.99
CA THR A 31 -5.17 11.80 8.49
C THR A 31 -4.96 12.06 9.98
N PHE A 32 -4.68 11.01 10.76
CA PHE A 32 -4.34 11.11 12.17
C PHE A 32 -3.04 11.89 12.37
N PHE A 33 -2.00 11.61 11.57
CA PHE A 33 -0.74 12.35 11.60
C PHE A 33 -0.93 13.84 11.33
N LEU A 34 -1.68 14.19 10.28
CA LEU A 34 -2.00 15.60 9.95
C LEU A 34 -2.82 16.28 11.05
N ALA A 35 -3.80 15.58 11.64
CA ALA A 35 -4.62 16.11 12.73
C ALA A 35 -3.81 16.30 14.04
N MET A 36 -2.77 15.49 14.23
CA MET A 36 -1.97 15.45 15.45
C MET A 36 -0.65 16.21 15.35
N GLN A 37 -0.41 16.89 14.23
CA GLN A 37 0.65 17.87 13.98
C GLN A 37 0.45 19.12 14.87
N ARG A 38 0.46 18.92 16.18
CA ARG A 38 0.46 19.95 17.22
C ARG A 38 1.82 19.88 17.92
N PRO A 39 2.45 21.02 18.24
CA PRO A 39 3.81 21.05 18.76
C PRO A 39 4.04 20.31 20.10
N ASP A 40 2.99 19.94 20.83
CA ASP A 40 3.10 19.37 22.19
C ASP A 40 2.96 17.84 22.31
N ASN A 41 2.76 17.07 21.24
CA ASN A 41 2.40 15.64 21.34
C ASN A 41 3.35 14.65 20.63
N PHE A 42 4.66 14.78 20.85
CA PHE A 42 5.68 13.91 20.24
C PHE A 42 5.47 12.40 20.51
N GLY A 43 5.09 12.03 21.74
CA GLY A 43 4.88 10.63 22.12
C GLY A 43 3.76 9.95 21.33
N LEU A 44 2.67 10.68 21.06
CA LEU A 44 1.53 10.16 20.32
C LEU A 44 1.85 10.02 18.82
N VAL A 45 2.65 10.94 18.28
CA VAL A 45 3.18 10.87 16.91
C VAL A 45 4.11 9.64 16.74
N CYS A 46 5.01 9.40 17.69
CA CYS A 46 5.85 8.19 17.70
C CYS A 46 5.02 6.90 17.72
N ALA A 47 3.98 6.83 18.56
CA ALA A 47 3.09 5.68 18.60
C ALA A 47 2.36 5.48 17.26
N ALA A 48 1.90 6.56 16.62
CA ALA A 48 1.28 6.49 15.29
C ALA A 48 2.24 5.91 14.23
N PHE A 49 3.49 6.38 14.18
CA PHE A 49 4.50 5.85 13.25
C PHE A 49 4.86 4.39 13.54
N ALA A 50 4.94 4.00 14.82
CA ALA A 50 5.21 2.61 15.20
C ALA A 50 4.11 1.67 14.71
N VAL A 51 2.84 2.07 14.90
CA VAL A 51 1.69 1.31 14.41
C VAL A 51 1.67 1.30 12.88
N LEU A 52 1.82 2.46 12.23
CA LEU A 52 1.86 2.56 10.76
C LEU A 52 2.96 1.66 10.15
N GLY A 53 4.19 1.72 10.69
CA GLY A 53 5.31 0.90 10.24
C GLY A 53 5.09 -0.60 10.45
N PHE A 54 4.41 -0.98 11.54
CA PHE A 54 4.04 -2.38 11.79
C PHE A 54 3.13 -2.94 10.68
N PHE A 55 2.17 -2.14 10.19
CA PHE A 55 1.24 -2.53 9.12
C PHE A 55 1.83 -2.40 7.71
N MET A 56 2.75 -1.45 7.48
CA MET A 56 3.41 -1.28 6.17
C MET A 56 4.46 -2.37 5.87
N MET A 57 5.08 -2.96 6.89
CA MET A 57 6.09 -4.01 6.69
C MET A 57 5.62 -5.21 5.83
N PRO A 58 4.46 -5.83 6.09
CA PRO A 58 3.97 -6.95 5.27
C PRO A 58 3.32 -6.54 3.94
N MET A 59 3.09 -5.25 3.69
CA MET A 59 2.51 -4.79 2.43
C MET A 59 3.41 -5.11 1.23
N LEU A 60 4.72 -4.89 1.38
CA LEU A 60 5.68 -5.10 0.30
C LEU A 60 5.67 -6.54 -0.25
N PRO A 61 5.85 -7.60 0.58
CA PRO A 61 5.76 -8.97 0.08
C PRO A 61 4.35 -9.29 -0.47
N THR A 62 3.28 -8.80 0.15
CA THR A 62 1.89 -9.02 -0.32
C THR A 62 1.67 -8.46 -1.72
N VAL A 63 2.20 -7.26 -2.00
CA VAL A 63 2.12 -6.61 -3.32
C VAL A 63 2.91 -7.41 -4.36
N LEU A 64 4.11 -7.87 -4.01
CA LEU A 64 4.95 -8.67 -4.91
C LEU A 64 4.32 -10.01 -5.26
N GLU A 65 3.74 -10.71 -4.27
CA GLU A 65 2.99 -11.95 -4.48
C GLU A 65 1.78 -11.73 -5.40
N ASN A 66 0.99 -10.68 -5.16
CA ASN A 66 -0.16 -10.35 -6.00
C ASN A 66 0.24 -9.99 -7.44
N CYS A 67 1.40 -9.35 -7.64
CA CYS A 67 1.94 -9.09 -8.98
C CYS A 67 2.45 -10.34 -9.68
N ALA A 68 3.12 -11.25 -8.95
CA ALA A 68 3.52 -12.55 -9.49
C ALA A 68 2.30 -13.38 -9.91
N GLU A 69 1.23 -13.37 -9.12
CA GLU A 69 -0.04 -14.04 -9.47
C GLU A 69 -0.72 -13.44 -10.71
N ALA A 70 -0.70 -12.12 -10.86
CA ALA A 70 -1.30 -11.41 -11.98
C ALA A 70 -0.56 -11.64 -13.32
N THR A 71 0.76 -11.85 -13.26
CA THR A 71 1.65 -11.89 -14.44
C THR A 71 2.02 -13.32 -14.86
N TYR A 72 1.39 -14.34 -14.27
CA TYR A 72 1.62 -15.73 -14.67
C TYR A 72 1.32 -15.94 -16.17
N PRO A 73 2.18 -16.65 -16.96
CA PRO A 73 3.31 -17.51 -16.56
C PRO A 73 4.72 -16.89 -16.72
N MET A 74 4.90 -15.59 -16.50
CA MET A 74 6.24 -14.97 -16.58
C MET A 74 7.13 -15.27 -15.35
N PRO A 75 8.48 -15.19 -15.49
CA PRO A 75 9.41 -15.28 -14.37
C PRO A 75 9.07 -14.21 -13.31
N GLU A 76 8.92 -14.63 -12.04
CA GLU A 76 8.42 -13.78 -10.93
C GLU A 76 9.29 -12.52 -10.69
N GLU A 77 10.57 -12.61 -11.04
CA GLU A 77 11.58 -11.57 -10.85
C GLU A 77 11.43 -10.34 -11.77
N SER A 78 10.88 -10.52 -12.98
CA SER A 78 10.70 -9.43 -13.95
C SER A 78 9.61 -8.42 -13.56
N PRO A 79 8.35 -8.83 -13.30
CA PRO A 79 7.29 -7.90 -12.91
C PRO A 79 7.52 -7.29 -11.52
N ALA A 80 8.13 -8.03 -10.59
CA ALA A 80 8.51 -7.53 -9.28
C ALA A 80 9.48 -6.34 -9.37
N SER A 81 10.53 -6.48 -10.18
CA SER A 81 11.53 -5.42 -10.37
C SER A 81 10.94 -4.18 -11.03
N LEU A 82 10.09 -4.35 -12.06
CA LEU A 82 9.40 -3.24 -12.72
C LEU A 82 8.48 -2.48 -11.76
N LEU A 83 7.77 -3.21 -10.89
CA LEU A 83 6.90 -2.61 -9.90
C LEU A 83 7.68 -1.78 -8.88
N LEU A 84 8.81 -2.30 -8.38
CA LEU A 84 9.66 -1.56 -7.44
C LEU A 84 10.25 -0.31 -8.08
N ILE A 85 10.74 -0.40 -9.32
CA ILE A 85 11.27 0.76 -10.06
C ILE A 85 10.16 1.80 -10.25
N SER A 86 8.95 1.38 -10.63
CA SER A 86 7.82 2.30 -10.77
C SER A 86 7.51 3.02 -9.45
N GLY A 87 7.50 2.30 -8.32
CA GLY A 87 7.28 2.86 -7.00
C GLY A 87 8.32 3.90 -6.62
N GLN A 88 9.60 3.64 -6.92
CA GLN A 88 10.67 4.59 -6.65
C GLN A 88 10.58 5.85 -7.52
N VAL A 89 10.24 5.72 -8.81
CA VAL A 89 10.04 6.87 -9.69
C VAL A 89 8.91 7.77 -9.17
N PHE A 90 7.78 7.17 -8.77
CA PHE A 90 6.68 7.91 -8.14
C PHE A 90 7.10 8.55 -6.81
N GLY A 91 7.83 7.82 -5.96
CA GLY A 91 8.33 8.32 -4.68
C GLY A 91 9.22 9.55 -4.83
N VAL A 92 10.18 9.51 -5.77
CA VAL A 92 11.04 10.65 -6.07
C VAL A 92 10.22 11.83 -6.59
N ALA A 93 9.29 11.61 -7.51
CA ALA A 93 8.41 12.67 -8.02
C ALA A 93 7.58 13.34 -6.91
N PHE A 94 7.07 12.56 -5.95
CA PHE A 94 6.35 13.10 -4.79
C PHE A 94 7.26 13.92 -3.87
N VAL A 95 8.49 13.45 -3.59
CA VAL A 95 9.45 14.19 -2.76
C VAL A 95 9.78 15.55 -3.39
N PHE A 96 10.08 15.60 -4.69
CA PHE A 96 10.33 16.88 -5.38
C PHE A 96 9.12 17.81 -5.36
N SER A 97 7.90 17.27 -5.50
CA SER A 97 6.67 18.06 -5.44
C SER A 97 6.46 18.67 -4.04
N LEU A 98 6.73 17.90 -2.99
CA LEU A 98 6.66 18.35 -1.60
C LEU A 98 7.75 19.38 -1.27
N ASP A 99 8.98 19.16 -1.72
CA ASP A 99 10.11 20.07 -1.52
C ASP A 99 9.81 21.48 -2.06
N ARG A 100 9.06 21.57 -3.17
CA ARG A 100 8.60 22.86 -3.72
C ARG A 100 7.42 23.46 -2.96
N LEU A 101 6.57 22.65 -2.33
CA LEU A 101 5.35 23.10 -1.64
C LEU A 101 5.57 23.51 -0.18
N ILE A 102 6.53 22.89 0.51
CA ILE A 102 6.90 23.19 1.89
C ILE A 102 7.31 24.67 2.09
N PRO A 103 8.17 25.28 1.25
CA PRO A 103 8.60 26.67 1.46
C PRO A 103 7.54 27.74 1.16
N LEU A 104 6.41 27.37 0.54
CA LEU A 104 5.29 28.31 0.32
C LEU A 104 4.45 28.54 1.58
N ASP A 105 4.60 27.69 2.60
CA ASP A 105 3.84 27.78 3.84
C ASP A 105 4.48 28.79 4.81
N GLY A 106 4.38 30.07 4.47
CA GLY A 106 4.96 31.17 5.25
C GLY A 106 4.22 31.47 6.57
N THR A 107 3.24 30.68 6.99
CA THR A 107 2.49 30.95 8.23
C THR A 107 1.96 29.65 8.85
N CYS A 108 2.74 29.10 9.81
CA CYS A 108 2.42 27.91 10.59
C CYS A 108 1.26 28.12 11.59
N THR A 109 0.10 28.58 11.12
CA THR A 109 -1.08 28.85 11.96
C THR A 109 -2.33 28.06 11.55
N THR A 110 -2.33 27.42 10.38
CA THR A 110 -3.50 26.72 9.84
C THR A 110 -3.19 25.28 9.46
N ILE A 111 -4.13 24.37 9.77
CA ILE A 111 -4.05 22.92 9.49
C ILE A 111 -4.03 22.62 7.96
N PHE A 112 -4.44 23.60 7.14
CA PHE A 112 -4.48 23.52 5.67
C PHE A 112 -3.22 24.12 5.03
N THR A 113 -2.09 23.47 5.22
CA THR A 113 -0.86 23.74 4.47
C THR A 113 -0.99 23.21 3.03
N PRO A 114 -0.45 23.89 2.00
CA PRO A 114 -0.43 23.38 0.62
C PRO A 114 0.13 21.95 0.48
N SER A 115 1.15 21.59 1.26
CA SER A 115 1.72 20.24 1.32
C SER A 115 0.75 19.21 1.90
N ALA A 116 -0.05 19.55 2.92
CA ALA A 116 -1.05 18.66 3.49
C ALA A 116 -2.18 18.37 2.49
N ILE A 117 -2.63 19.39 1.75
CA ILE A 117 -3.64 19.22 0.68
C ILE A 117 -3.09 18.29 -0.41
N PHE A 118 -1.84 18.49 -0.83
CA PHE A 118 -1.20 17.65 -1.84
C PHE A 118 -1.11 16.18 -1.40
N ILE A 119 -0.73 15.92 -0.14
CA ILE A 119 -0.69 14.55 0.42
C ILE A 119 -2.09 13.94 0.47
N LEU A 120 -3.10 14.69 0.90
CA LEU A 120 -4.49 14.21 0.96
C LEU A 120 -5.01 13.86 -0.44
N VAL A 121 -4.78 14.72 -1.44
CA VAL A 121 -5.19 14.46 -2.83
C VAL A 121 -4.46 13.22 -3.38
N ALA A 122 -3.15 13.11 -3.17
CA ALA A 122 -2.38 11.95 -3.60
C ALA A 122 -2.90 10.64 -2.98
N MET A 123 -3.29 10.68 -1.70
CA MET A 123 -3.88 9.54 -1.00
C MET A 123 -5.28 9.15 -1.50
N VAL A 124 -6.12 10.13 -1.83
CA VAL A 124 -7.43 9.87 -2.44
C VAL A 124 -7.25 9.24 -3.82
N VAL A 125 -6.35 9.77 -4.64
CA VAL A 125 -6.03 9.22 -5.96
C VAL A 125 -5.51 7.78 -5.84
N ALA A 126 -4.59 7.52 -4.91
CA ALA A 126 -4.07 6.17 -4.65
C ALA A 126 -5.18 5.20 -4.19
N SER A 127 -6.05 5.65 -3.29
CA SER A 127 -7.20 4.86 -2.82
C SER A 127 -8.16 4.49 -3.95
N ILE A 128 -8.46 5.45 -4.82
CA ILE A 128 -9.31 5.23 -6.00
C ILE A 128 -8.63 4.25 -6.95
N ALA A 129 -7.35 4.46 -7.27
CA ALA A 129 -6.59 3.59 -8.17
C ALA A 129 -6.58 2.14 -7.67
N VAL A 130 -6.39 1.91 -6.37
CA VAL A 130 -6.44 0.55 -5.82
C VAL A 130 -7.87 0.01 -5.74
N SER A 131 -8.88 0.84 -5.51
CA SER A 131 -10.28 0.41 -5.58
C SER A 131 -10.67 -0.08 -6.97
N GLN A 132 -10.11 0.53 -8.02
CA GLN A 132 -10.33 0.16 -9.42
C GLN A 132 -9.50 -1.03 -9.86
N PHE A 133 -8.44 -1.38 -9.13
CA PHE A 133 -7.54 -2.48 -9.46
C PHE A 133 -8.24 -3.85 -9.33
N HIS A 134 -8.78 -4.33 -10.45
CA HIS A 134 -9.36 -5.66 -10.59
C HIS A 134 -8.33 -6.58 -11.28
N SER A 135 -7.33 -7.05 -10.55
CA SER A 135 -6.42 -8.08 -11.09
C SER A 135 -7.09 -9.45 -11.06
N THR A 136 -7.22 -10.11 -12.21
CA THR A 136 -7.72 -11.49 -12.33
C THR A 136 -6.62 -12.47 -11.91
N TYR A 137 -6.93 -13.36 -10.98
CA TYR A 137 -5.99 -14.34 -10.41
C TYR A 137 -5.74 -15.51 -11.37
N LYS A 138 -4.90 -15.30 -12.39
CA LYS A 138 -4.63 -16.31 -13.41
C LYS A 138 -4.05 -17.62 -12.83
N ARG A 139 -3.19 -17.54 -11.82
CA ARG A 139 -2.58 -18.72 -11.19
C ARG A 139 -3.59 -19.56 -10.38
N LEU A 140 -4.51 -18.90 -9.67
CA LEU A 140 -5.56 -19.55 -8.88
C LEU A 140 -6.62 -20.23 -9.77
N GLU A 141 -6.90 -19.67 -10.95
CA GLU A 141 -7.78 -20.27 -11.96
C GLU A 141 -7.17 -21.53 -12.59
N VAL A 142 -5.88 -21.51 -12.91
CA VAL A 142 -5.16 -22.69 -13.42
C VAL A 142 -5.13 -23.81 -12.36
N GLU A 143 -4.86 -23.48 -11.09
CA GLU A 143 -4.86 -24.47 -10.01
C GLU A 143 -6.27 -25.05 -9.74
N ARG A 144 -7.32 -24.23 -9.83
CA ARG A 144 -8.73 -24.70 -9.74
C ARG A 144 -9.11 -25.60 -10.92
N ALA A 145 -8.69 -25.25 -12.14
CA ALA A 145 -8.97 -26.04 -13.34
C ALA A 145 -8.31 -27.43 -13.27
N HIS A 146 -7.05 -27.51 -12.83
CA HIS A 146 -6.38 -28.80 -12.61
C HIS A 146 -7.04 -29.63 -11.51
N ARG A 147 -7.45 -28.99 -10.40
CA ARG A 147 -8.12 -29.71 -9.30
C ARG A 147 -9.49 -30.25 -9.72
N GLN A 148 -10.26 -29.50 -10.51
CA GLN A 148 -11.53 -29.96 -11.08
C GLN A 148 -11.32 -31.14 -12.03
N HIS A 149 -10.31 -31.09 -12.90
CA HIS A 149 -9.97 -32.23 -13.76
C HIS A 149 -9.59 -33.48 -12.96
N SER A 150 -8.80 -33.35 -11.89
CA SER A 150 -8.43 -34.52 -11.06
C SER A 150 -9.61 -35.15 -10.32
N VAL A 151 -10.62 -34.36 -9.95
CA VAL A 151 -11.85 -34.87 -9.29
C VAL A 151 -12.80 -35.51 -10.30
N GLN A 152 -12.78 -35.07 -11.55
CA GLN A 152 -13.64 -35.60 -12.60
C GLN A 152 -13.12 -36.92 -13.23
N HIS A 153 -11.86 -37.26 -12.95
CA HIS A 153 -11.20 -38.51 -13.37
C HIS A 153 -10.99 -39.50 -12.21
N ALA A 154 -11.50 -39.21 -11.01
CA ALA A 154 -11.51 -40.10 -9.84
C ALA A 154 -12.89 -40.69 -9.63
#